data_AF-A0A0U3MX01-F1
#
_entry.id   AF-A0A0U3MX01-F1
#
_cell.length_a   1.000
_cell.length_b   1.000
_cell.length_c   1.000
_cell.angle_alpha   90.00
_cell.angle_beta   90.00
_cell.angle_gamma   90.00
#
_symmetry.space_group_name_H-M   'P 1'
#
loop_
_entity.id
_entity.type
_entity.pdbx_description
1 polymer ?
#
loop_
_entity_poly.entity_id
_entity_poly.type
_entity_poly.pdbx_seq_one_letter_code
_entity_poly.pdbx_strand_id
1 'polypeptide(L)'
;MAEKTEQPSQKKLDDAKKKGQSPKSQDINAAAALLVMTVCLTAATSTALAHLERLFALASGAAIGVRSDTDVLVIAYDMAIEGLWIVLPFVAAAIVTGFVASFAQVGFNISFEPITPNFDKVNPGAGLKKLISLRSIIELVKTVFKAIFVACVVAFITVGLVPLMVGAATQTPMGVAAIGWSALLKLLVASTITLIVIGPIDFALQRWLFIRDQRMDKDEVKREYKEMEGDPMLKGQRKRLAHEIANGNPARTVPQATVVVTNPTHYAVALRYRPGETPLPVIVAKGADDQAMEIRRIAEAAGVPIVGDPPLARALFKVPVDDTVPEALFEGVATVLRWVAMLDAAGTARPNSPAPRGDQA
;
A
#
# COMPACT_ATOMS: atom_id res chain seq x y z
N MET A 1 -27.08 -0.02 9.41
CA MET A 1 -25.64 0.17 9.11
C MET A 1 -24.89 -0.14 10.38
N ALA A 2 -23.96 -1.08 10.36
CA ALA A 2 -23.13 -1.37 11.52
C ALA A 2 -22.33 -0.11 11.90
N GLU A 3 -22.20 0.15 13.19
CA GLU A 3 -21.42 1.28 13.67
C GLU A 3 -19.93 1.04 13.36
N LYS A 4 -19.26 2.05 12.79
CA LYS A 4 -17.85 1.97 12.40
C LYS A 4 -16.96 2.11 13.63
N THR A 5 -16.72 1.00 14.33
CA THR A 5 -15.94 0.96 15.57
C THR A 5 -14.49 0.54 15.37
N GLU A 6 -14.18 -0.18 14.28
CA GLU A 6 -12.86 -0.76 14.06
C GLU A 6 -11.89 0.26 13.46
N GLN A 7 -10.60 0.12 13.80
CA GLN A 7 -9.55 0.97 13.24
C GLN A 7 -9.37 0.67 11.74
N PRO A 8 -9.07 1.70 10.91
CA PRO A 8 -8.76 1.47 9.50
C PRO A 8 -7.53 0.58 9.34
N SER A 9 -7.60 -0.37 8.42
CA SER A 9 -6.44 -1.15 7.99
C SER A 9 -5.44 -0.28 7.22
N GLN A 10 -4.19 -0.75 7.09
CA GLN A 10 -3.18 -0.07 6.29
C GLN A 10 -3.57 0.01 4.80
N LYS A 11 -4.14 -1.06 4.24
CA LYS A 11 -4.64 -1.10 2.86
C LYS A 11 -5.71 -0.02 2.63
N LYS A 12 -6.66 0.16 3.56
CA LYS A 12 -7.69 1.21 3.45
C LYS A 12 -7.09 2.61 3.46
N LEU A 13 -6.07 2.85 4.30
CA LEU A 13 -5.34 4.14 4.32
C LEU A 13 -4.56 4.38 3.02
N ASP A 14 -3.94 3.35 2.45
CA ASP A 14 -3.19 3.46 1.21
C ASP A 14 -4.12 3.65 0.00
N ASP A 15 -5.28 2.99 -0.01
CA ASP A 15 -6.30 3.21 -1.05
C ASP A 15 -6.93 4.61 -0.94
N ALA A 16 -7.11 5.13 0.28
CA ALA A 16 -7.50 6.53 0.47
C ALA A 16 -6.44 7.49 -0.10
N LYS A 17 -5.14 7.22 0.11
CA LYS A 17 -4.07 7.99 -0.51
C LYS A 17 -4.11 7.91 -2.04
N LYS A 18 -4.25 6.71 -2.63
CA LYS A 18 -4.38 6.54 -4.09
C LYS A 18 -5.54 7.34 -4.67
N LYS A 19 -6.63 7.51 -3.92
CA LYS A 19 -7.80 8.36 -4.27
C LYS A 19 -7.56 9.87 -4.08
N GLY A 20 -6.33 10.28 -3.73
CA GLY A 20 -5.96 11.65 -3.44
C GLY A 20 -6.45 12.17 -2.08
N GLN A 21 -6.93 11.30 -1.19
CA GLN A 21 -7.37 11.70 0.15
C GLN A 21 -6.21 11.58 1.13
N SER A 22 -5.87 12.68 1.80
CA SER A 22 -4.83 12.69 2.82
C SER A 22 -5.16 13.73 3.87
N PRO A 23 -4.77 13.52 5.15
CA PRO A 23 -4.94 14.53 6.18
C PRO A 23 -4.07 15.73 5.82
N LYS A 24 -4.71 16.88 5.55
CA LYS A 24 -4.04 18.15 5.25
C LYS A 24 -4.59 19.24 6.16
N SER A 25 -3.70 19.96 6.82
CA SER A 25 -3.98 21.16 7.57
C SER A 25 -3.70 22.39 6.69
N GLN A 26 -4.72 23.22 6.48
CA GLN A 26 -4.54 24.51 5.81
C GLN A 26 -3.77 25.50 6.70
N ASP A 27 -3.84 25.34 8.02
CA ASP A 27 -3.13 26.19 8.97
C ASP A 27 -1.63 26.01 8.96
N ILE A 28 -1.14 24.78 8.83
CA ILE A 28 0.30 24.55 8.68
C ILE A 28 0.81 25.24 7.41
N ASN A 29 0.04 25.19 6.32
CA ASN A 29 0.39 25.90 5.09
C ASN A 29 0.38 27.42 5.30
N ALA A 30 -0.63 27.97 5.98
CA ALA A 30 -0.70 29.39 6.30
C ALA A 30 0.44 29.84 7.23
N ALA A 31 0.77 29.05 8.24
CA ALA A 31 1.86 29.30 9.18
C ALA A 31 3.22 29.30 8.47
N ALA A 32 3.46 28.30 7.61
CA ALA A 32 4.69 28.22 6.82
C ALA A 32 4.80 29.40 5.85
N ALA A 33 3.71 29.71 5.12
CA ALA A 33 3.66 30.86 4.22
C ALA A 33 3.95 32.17 4.95
N LEU A 34 3.30 32.40 6.09
CA LEU A 34 3.50 33.62 6.86
C LEU A 34 4.91 33.71 7.46
N LEU A 35 5.48 32.59 7.92
CA LEU A 35 6.85 32.54 8.41
C LEU A 35 7.86 32.89 7.32
N VAL A 36 7.78 32.22 6.17
CA VAL A 36 8.72 32.47 5.07
C VAL A 36 8.55 33.89 4.52
N MET A 37 7.31 34.38 4.39
CA MET A 37 7.06 35.75 3.99
C MET A 37 7.62 36.75 4.99
N THR A 38 7.47 36.51 6.29
CA THR A 38 8.02 37.40 7.34
C THR A 38 9.55 37.43 7.28
N VAL A 39 10.20 36.27 7.14
CA VAL A 39 11.67 36.16 7.00
C VAL A 39 12.15 36.81 5.69
N CYS A 40 11.43 36.60 4.59
CA CYS A 40 11.75 37.23 3.31
C CYS A 40 11.63 38.75 3.40
N LEU A 41 10.59 39.27 4.07
CA LEU A 41 10.35 40.69 4.23
C LEU A 41 11.44 41.37 5.08
N THR A 42 11.89 40.72 6.16
CA THR A 42 13.01 41.23 6.97
C THR A 42 14.35 41.16 6.25
N ALA A 43 14.63 40.05 5.55
CA ALA A 43 15.87 39.88 4.81
C ALA A 43 15.97 40.80 3.57
N ALA A 44 14.86 41.04 2.89
CA ALA A 44 14.79 41.87 1.70
C ALA A 44 14.57 43.36 1.99
N THR A 45 14.45 43.78 3.26
CA THR A 45 14.12 45.18 3.63
C THR A 45 15.09 46.18 3.00
N SER A 46 16.41 45.96 3.12
CA SER A 46 17.43 46.87 2.60
C SER A 46 17.41 46.93 1.07
N THR A 47 17.31 45.77 0.41
CA THR A 47 17.24 45.67 -1.05
C THR A 47 15.96 46.32 -1.59
N ALA A 48 14.82 46.05 -0.97
CA ALA A 48 13.53 46.63 -1.35
C ALA A 48 13.53 48.16 -1.18
N LEU A 49 14.16 48.66 -0.11
CA LEU A 49 14.30 50.10 0.10
C LEU A 49 15.17 50.74 -1.01
N ALA A 50 16.28 50.11 -1.40
CA ALA A 50 17.12 50.60 -2.49
C ALA A 50 16.38 50.66 -3.84
N HIS A 51 15.55 49.65 -4.14
CA HIS A 51 14.71 49.65 -5.34
C HIS A 51 13.59 50.71 -5.26
N LEU A 52 12.99 50.93 -4.09
CA LEU A 52 12.03 52.01 -3.88
C LEU A 52 12.66 53.40 -4.06
N GLU A 53 13.88 53.61 -3.56
CA GLU A 53 14.63 54.85 -3.76
C GLU A 53 14.92 55.09 -5.25
N ARG A 54 15.31 54.05 -5.99
CA ARG A 54 15.50 54.13 -7.46
C ARG A 54 14.20 54.45 -8.19
N LEU A 55 13.09 53.80 -7.82
CA LEU A 55 11.78 54.12 -8.39
C LEU A 55 11.40 55.58 -8.15
N PHE A 56 11.64 56.09 -6.95
CA PHE A 56 11.38 57.49 -6.64
C PHE A 56 12.31 58.44 -7.42
N ALA A 57 13.58 58.09 -7.58
CA ALA A 57 14.53 58.85 -8.40
C ALA A 57 14.14 58.87 -9.88
N LEU A 58 13.70 57.74 -10.44
CA LEU A 58 13.20 57.64 -11.81
C LEU A 58 11.93 58.47 -12.00
N ALA A 59 10.96 58.35 -11.10
CA ALA A 59 9.70 59.10 -11.16
C ALA A 59 9.91 60.62 -11.02
N SER A 60 10.79 61.04 -10.11
CA SER A 60 11.10 62.47 -9.93
C SER A 60 11.96 63.03 -11.07
N GLY A 61 12.90 62.26 -11.61
CA GLY A 61 13.68 62.62 -12.79
C GLY A 61 12.84 62.74 -14.06
N ALA A 62 11.80 61.92 -14.20
CA ALA A 62 10.87 61.97 -15.32
C ALA A 62 10.17 63.32 -15.46
N ALA A 63 9.85 63.97 -14.34
CA ALA A 63 9.20 65.29 -14.32
C ALA A 63 10.07 66.41 -14.90
N ILE A 64 11.38 66.21 -15.00
CA ILE A 64 12.35 67.24 -15.40
C ILE A 64 13.02 66.89 -16.74
N GLY A 65 13.19 65.59 -17.03
CA GLY A 65 14.03 65.10 -18.14
C GLY A 65 13.31 64.59 -19.39
N VAL A 66 12.00 64.35 -19.33
CA VAL A 66 11.25 63.80 -20.48
C VAL A 66 11.09 64.83 -21.59
N ARG A 67 11.55 64.50 -22.80
CA ARG A 67 11.46 65.38 -23.98
C ARG A 67 10.76 64.74 -25.17
N SER A 68 10.56 63.42 -25.13
CA SER A 68 9.89 62.65 -26.19
C SER A 68 9.06 61.50 -25.62
N ASP A 69 8.11 60.99 -26.41
CA ASP A 69 7.32 59.79 -26.07
C ASP A 69 8.21 58.56 -25.86
N THR A 70 9.36 58.50 -26.55
CA THR A 70 10.34 57.43 -26.38
C THR A 70 10.99 57.46 -24.99
N ASP A 71 11.28 58.66 -24.47
CA ASP A 71 11.85 58.80 -23.11
C ASP A 71 10.86 58.33 -22.03
N VAL A 72 9.57 58.58 -22.22
CA VAL A 72 8.50 58.09 -21.33
C VAL A 72 8.48 56.56 -21.30
N LEU A 73 8.57 55.92 -22.48
CA LEU A 73 8.57 54.45 -22.57
C LEU A 73 9.80 53.83 -21.90
N VAL A 74 10.98 54.44 -22.05
CA VAL A 74 12.21 53.96 -21.40
C VAL A 74 12.10 54.06 -19.88
N ILE A 75 11.65 55.19 -19.35
CA ILE A 75 11.46 55.37 -17.90
C ILE A 75 10.40 54.39 -17.37
N ALA A 76 9.28 54.21 -18.09
CA ALA A 76 8.25 53.26 -17.70
C ALA A 76 8.77 51.82 -17.67
N TYR A 77 9.63 51.45 -18.62
CA TYR A 77 10.28 50.14 -18.66
C TYR A 77 11.24 49.94 -17.47
N ASP A 78 12.08 50.92 -17.17
CA ASP A 78 13.01 50.85 -16.02
C ASP A 78 12.24 50.78 -14.69
N MET A 79 11.15 51.56 -14.56
CA MET A 79 10.27 51.48 -13.40
C MET A 79 9.59 50.12 -13.29
N ALA A 80 9.20 49.49 -14.41
CA ALA A 80 8.64 48.15 -14.41
C ALA A 80 9.66 47.09 -13.95
N ILE A 81 10.93 47.20 -14.38
CA ILE A 81 12.01 46.31 -13.94
C ILE A 81 12.28 46.47 -12.45
N GLU A 82 12.42 47.70 -11.96
CA GLU A 82 12.67 47.96 -10.54
C GLU A 82 11.49 47.47 -9.67
N GLY A 83 10.25 47.68 -10.13
CA GLY A 83 9.06 47.12 -9.49
C GLY A 83 9.03 45.58 -9.49
N LEU A 84 9.47 44.95 -10.59
CA LEU A 84 9.58 43.50 -10.68
C LEU A 84 10.59 42.96 -9.66
N TRP A 85 11.76 43.59 -9.51
CA TRP A 85 12.77 43.16 -8.53
C TRP A 85 12.30 43.26 -7.08
N ILE A 86 11.41 44.22 -6.77
CA ILE A 86 10.79 44.30 -5.45
C ILE A 86 9.86 43.10 -5.22
N VAL A 87 9.04 42.73 -6.19
CA VAL A 87 7.99 41.70 -6.04
C VAL A 87 8.52 40.27 -6.19
N LEU A 88 9.51 40.07 -7.06
CA LEU A 88 10.08 38.77 -7.42
C LEU A 88 10.48 37.88 -6.23
N PRO A 89 11.24 38.35 -5.21
CA PRO A 89 11.63 37.50 -4.09
C PRO A 89 10.42 37.00 -3.28
N PHE A 90 9.37 37.82 -3.15
CA PHE A 90 8.15 37.44 -2.46
C PHE A 90 7.33 36.40 -3.23
N VAL A 91 7.22 36.56 -4.56
CA VAL A 91 6.56 35.57 -5.42
C VAL A 91 7.32 34.25 -5.38
N ALA A 92 8.64 34.28 -5.51
CA ALA A 92 9.48 33.09 -5.42
C ALA A 92 9.33 32.39 -4.06
N ALA A 93 9.38 33.16 -2.96
CA ALA A 93 9.17 32.64 -1.61
C ALA A 93 7.78 32.01 -1.43
N ALA A 94 6.72 32.63 -1.95
CA ALA A 94 5.36 32.11 -1.88
C ALA A 94 5.21 30.79 -2.67
N ILE A 95 5.77 30.72 -3.89
CA ILE A 95 5.78 29.49 -4.71
C ILE A 95 6.49 28.37 -3.97
N VAL A 96 7.74 28.61 -3.55
CA VAL A 96 8.56 27.60 -2.86
C VAL A 96 7.86 27.10 -1.60
N THR A 97 7.31 28.01 -0.80
CA THR A 97 6.62 27.63 0.44
C THR A 97 5.34 26.85 0.18
N GLY A 98 4.56 27.24 -0.84
CA GLY A 98 3.36 26.51 -1.23
C GLY A 98 3.64 25.05 -1.61
N PHE A 99 4.72 24.82 -2.37
CA PHE A 99 5.20 23.49 -2.72
C PHE A 99 5.72 22.72 -1.50
N VAL A 100 6.68 23.29 -0.77
CA VAL A 100 7.36 22.61 0.35
C VAL A 100 6.38 22.29 1.48
N ALA A 101 5.52 23.23 1.87
CA ALA A 101 4.56 23.01 2.96
C ALA A 101 3.51 21.95 2.59
N SER A 102 3.02 21.95 1.34
CA SER A 102 2.08 20.94 0.88
C SER A 102 2.74 19.56 0.76
N PHE A 103 3.97 19.51 0.26
CA PHE A 103 4.76 18.29 0.13
C PHE A 103 5.11 17.69 1.48
N ALA A 104 5.50 18.50 2.47
CA ALA A 104 5.83 18.03 3.82
C ALA A 104 4.64 17.39 4.55
N GLN A 105 3.41 17.82 4.26
CA GLN A 105 2.21 17.25 4.88
C GLN A 105 1.71 15.98 4.21
N VAL A 106 1.66 15.95 2.88
CA VAL A 106 1.00 14.89 2.11
C VAL A 106 2.01 13.86 1.58
N GLY A 107 3.27 14.25 1.44
CA GLY A 107 4.31 13.47 0.75
C GLY A 107 4.10 13.44 -0.76
N PHE A 108 4.79 12.51 -1.42
CA PHE A 108 4.63 12.25 -2.85
C PHE A 108 3.39 11.37 -3.07
N ASN A 109 2.27 12.00 -3.47
CA ASN A 109 1.02 11.29 -3.75
C ASN A 109 0.38 11.87 -5.01
N ILE A 110 0.52 11.19 -6.15
CA ILE A 110 -0.06 11.57 -7.43
C ILE A 110 -1.32 10.75 -7.66
N SER A 111 -2.46 11.43 -7.72
CA SER A 111 -3.75 10.82 -8.05
C SER A 111 -4.44 11.64 -9.14
N PHE A 112 -4.81 10.98 -10.24
CA PHE A 112 -5.62 11.58 -11.30
C PHE A 112 -7.12 11.39 -11.07
N GLU A 113 -7.51 10.59 -10.07
CA GLU A 113 -8.90 10.28 -9.76
C GLU A 113 -9.72 11.53 -9.35
N PRO A 114 -9.19 12.50 -8.58
CA PRO A 114 -9.91 13.75 -8.29
C PRO A 114 -10.22 14.63 -9.52
N ILE A 115 -9.48 14.46 -10.62
CA ILE A 115 -9.66 15.24 -11.86
C ILE A 115 -10.82 14.68 -12.70
N THR A 116 -11.21 13.42 -12.48
CA THR A 116 -12.34 12.83 -13.19
C THR A 116 -13.67 13.46 -12.74
N PRO A 117 -14.52 13.94 -13.68
CA PRO A 117 -15.81 14.52 -13.32
C PRO A 117 -16.71 13.44 -12.74
N ASN A 118 -17.08 13.61 -11.46
CA ASN A 118 -17.94 12.70 -10.74
C ASN A 118 -19.26 13.40 -10.40
N PHE A 119 -20.34 13.02 -11.09
CA PHE A 119 -21.68 13.59 -10.92
C PHE A 119 -22.31 13.28 -9.55
N ASP A 120 -21.86 12.22 -8.85
CA ASP A 120 -22.34 11.91 -7.50
C ASP A 120 -21.92 12.97 -6.47
N LYS A 121 -20.84 13.72 -6.75
CA LYS A 121 -20.41 14.84 -5.89
C LYS A 121 -21.31 16.08 -6.02
N VAL A 122 -22.19 16.15 -7.02
CA VAL A 122 -23.05 17.30 -7.31
C VAL A 122 -24.46 17.14 -6.71
N ASN A 123 -24.75 16.02 -6.04
CA ASN A 123 -26.07 15.81 -5.43
C ASN A 123 -26.31 16.79 -4.25
N PRO A 124 -27.30 17.71 -4.35
CA PRO A 124 -27.55 18.72 -3.32
C PRO A 124 -27.98 18.13 -1.97
N GLY A 125 -28.66 16.96 -1.97
CA GLY A 125 -29.06 16.28 -0.74
C GLY A 125 -27.87 15.70 0.04
N ALA A 126 -26.88 15.14 -0.67
CA ALA A 126 -25.64 14.67 -0.07
C ALA A 126 -24.79 15.84 0.47
N GLY A 127 -24.81 16.97 -0.23
CA GLY A 127 -24.19 18.23 0.21
C GLY A 127 -24.77 18.74 1.54
N LEU A 128 -26.10 18.78 1.66
CA LEU A 128 -26.78 19.25 2.88
C LEU A 128 -26.48 18.36 4.10
N LYS A 129 -26.47 17.03 3.90
CA LYS A 129 -26.09 16.07 4.96
C LYS A 129 -24.62 16.22 5.38
N LYS A 130 -23.75 16.58 4.44
CA LYS A 130 -22.33 16.88 4.73
C LYS A 130 -22.20 18.17 5.56
N LEU A 131 -23.00 19.20 5.28
CA LEU A 131 -23.01 20.44 6.06
C LEU A 131 -23.45 20.20 7.51
N ILE A 132 -24.44 19.33 7.75
CA ILE A 132 -24.91 18.94 9.10
C ILE A 132 -24.20 17.67 9.58
N SER A 133 -22.90 17.53 9.29
CA SER A 133 -22.11 16.41 9.80
C SER A 133 -21.32 16.81 11.05
N LEU A 134 -21.01 15.83 11.90
CA LEU A 134 -20.15 16.04 13.07
C LEU A 134 -18.79 16.63 12.68
N ARG A 135 -18.27 16.29 11.49
CA ARG A 135 -17.05 16.91 10.95
C ARG A 135 -17.23 18.42 10.77
N SER A 136 -18.30 18.85 10.11
CA SER A 136 -18.56 20.28 9.85
C SER A 136 -18.76 21.08 11.13
N ILE A 137 -19.42 20.51 12.14
CA ILE A 137 -19.57 21.14 13.46
C ILE A 137 -18.20 21.35 14.13
N ILE A 138 -17.34 20.32 14.12
CA ILE A 138 -15.99 20.42 14.69
C ILE A 138 -15.16 21.46 13.92
N GLU A 139 -15.25 21.49 12.59
CA GLU A 139 -14.56 22.48 11.75
C GLU A 139 -15.06 23.91 12.02
N LEU A 140 -16.37 24.10 12.24
CA LEU A 140 -16.95 25.40 12.60
C LEU A 140 -16.42 25.88 13.96
N VAL A 141 -16.56 25.06 15.01
CA VAL A 141 -16.09 25.40 16.37
C VAL A 141 -14.61 25.76 16.34
N LYS A 142 -13.81 24.96 15.64
CA LYS A 142 -12.38 25.18 15.46
C LYS A 142 -12.08 26.50 14.74
N THR A 143 -12.83 26.83 13.70
CA THR A 143 -12.63 28.08 12.92
C THR A 143 -13.02 29.29 13.74
N VAL A 144 -14.13 29.23 14.49
CA VAL A 144 -14.58 30.31 15.39
C VAL A 144 -13.57 30.52 16.51
N PHE A 145 -13.14 29.45 17.19
CA PHE A 145 -12.14 29.52 18.25
C PHE A 145 -10.83 30.16 17.74
N LYS A 146 -10.37 29.71 16.56
CA LYS A 146 -9.17 30.25 15.92
C LYS A 146 -9.33 31.73 15.57
N ALA A 147 -10.46 32.14 15.03
CA ALA A 147 -10.73 33.54 14.70
C ALA A 147 -10.71 34.43 15.94
N ILE A 148 -11.37 33.99 17.04
CA ILE A 148 -11.36 34.71 18.32
C ILE A 148 -9.93 34.78 18.87
N PHE A 149 -9.19 33.67 18.86
CA PHE A 149 -7.82 33.64 19.37
C PHE A 149 -6.90 34.60 18.60
N VAL A 150 -6.94 34.56 17.27
CA VAL A 150 -6.17 35.49 16.42
C VAL A 150 -6.61 36.93 16.66
N ALA A 151 -7.90 37.21 16.75
CA ALA A 151 -8.42 38.56 17.03
C ALA A 151 -7.92 39.09 18.38
N CYS A 152 -7.95 38.27 19.44
CA CYS A 152 -7.44 38.63 20.76
C CYS A 152 -5.93 38.93 20.72
N VAL A 153 -5.15 38.10 20.04
CA VAL A 153 -3.70 38.33 19.90
C VAL A 153 -3.42 39.62 19.14
N VAL A 154 -4.05 39.82 17.98
CA VAL A 154 -3.89 41.04 17.17
C VAL A 154 -4.31 42.28 17.95
N ALA A 155 -5.43 42.22 18.67
CA ALA A 155 -5.89 43.32 19.52
C ALA A 155 -4.87 43.63 20.62
N PHE A 156 -4.36 42.62 21.33
CA PHE A 156 -3.35 42.78 22.37
C PHE A 156 -2.08 43.45 21.85
N ILE A 157 -1.56 43.00 20.71
CA ILE A 157 -0.36 43.59 20.09
C ILE A 157 -0.63 45.02 19.63
N THR A 158 -1.79 45.26 19.02
CA THR A 158 -2.19 46.59 18.52
C THR A 158 -2.27 47.59 19.67
N VAL A 159 -2.84 47.20 20.82
CA VAL A 159 -2.86 48.04 22.03
C VAL A 159 -1.43 48.32 22.53
N GLY A 160 -0.54 47.33 22.52
CA GLY A 160 0.87 47.52 22.87
C GLY A 160 1.65 48.43 21.88
N LEU A 161 1.14 48.61 20.67
CA LEU A 161 1.70 49.49 19.63
C LEU A 161 1.22 50.94 19.72
N VAL A 162 0.14 51.22 20.48
CA VAL A 162 -0.43 52.57 20.63
C VAL A 162 0.62 53.60 21.08
N PRO A 163 1.48 53.35 22.08
CA PRO A 163 2.50 54.34 22.49
C PRO A 163 3.48 54.69 21.37
N LEU A 164 3.85 53.72 20.54
CA LEU A 164 4.70 53.91 19.36
C LEU A 164 4.00 54.77 18.30
N MET A 165 2.69 54.59 18.11
CA MET A 165 1.90 55.40 17.16
C MET A 165 1.71 56.84 17.64
N VAL A 166 1.47 57.06 18.94
CA VAL A 166 1.40 58.42 19.52
C VAL A 166 2.73 59.15 19.38
N GLY A 167 3.84 58.44 19.61
CA GLY A 167 5.19 58.98 19.40
C GLY A 167 5.54 59.27 17.93
N ALA A 168 4.79 58.71 16.96
CA ALA A 168 5.01 58.97 15.54
C ALA A 168 4.55 60.38 15.11
N ALA A 169 3.61 60.99 15.84
CA ALA A 169 3.09 62.33 15.52
C ALA A 169 4.15 63.44 15.59
N THR A 170 5.27 63.19 16.27
CA THR A 170 6.39 64.14 16.44
C THR A 170 7.63 63.76 15.61
N GLN A 171 7.53 62.76 14.73
CA GLN A 171 8.65 62.25 13.94
C GLN A 171 8.70 62.84 12.53
N THR A 172 9.88 62.76 11.90
CA THR A 172 10.03 63.04 10.46
C THR A 172 9.28 62.00 9.62
N PRO A 173 8.97 62.25 8.34
CA PRO A 173 8.32 61.27 7.46
C PRO A 173 9.05 59.91 7.43
N MET A 174 10.39 59.93 7.44
CA MET A 174 11.21 58.72 7.51
C MET A 174 11.10 58.02 8.87
N GLY A 175 11.02 58.78 9.96
CA GLY A 175 10.78 58.24 11.30
C GLY A 175 9.40 57.57 11.43
N VAL A 176 8.36 58.17 10.84
CA VAL A 176 7.01 57.58 10.76
C VAL A 176 7.04 56.27 9.96
N ALA A 177 7.72 56.24 8.82
CA ALA A 177 7.89 55.04 8.01
C ALA A 177 8.60 53.92 8.79
N ALA A 178 9.67 54.25 9.53
CA ALA A 178 10.40 53.29 10.35
C ALA A 178 9.55 52.73 11.50
N ILE A 179 8.75 53.58 12.17
CA ILE A 179 7.81 53.14 13.21
C ILE A 179 6.75 52.22 12.60
N GLY A 180 6.14 52.61 11.48
CA GLY A 180 5.15 51.79 10.76
C GLY A 180 5.72 50.44 10.32
N TRP A 181 6.96 50.42 9.82
CA TRP A 181 7.65 49.18 9.45
C TRP A 181 7.89 48.28 10.67
N SER A 182 8.37 48.85 11.77
CA SER A 182 8.59 48.09 13.02
C SER A 182 7.28 47.52 13.60
N ALA A 183 6.18 48.27 13.47
CA ALA A 183 4.86 47.86 13.89
C ALA A 183 4.35 46.69 13.03
N LEU A 184 4.47 46.81 11.71
CA LEU A 184 4.11 45.76 10.76
C LEU A 184 4.90 44.47 11.05
N LEU A 185 6.21 44.55 11.23
CA LEU A 185 7.05 43.39 11.55
C LEU A 185 6.65 42.73 12.86
N LYS A 186 6.38 43.50 13.92
CA LYS A 186 5.90 42.95 15.20
C LYS A 186 4.59 42.21 15.05
N LEU A 187 3.64 42.77 14.29
CA LEU A 187 2.35 42.13 14.00
C LEU A 187 2.53 40.84 13.19
N LEU A 188 3.38 40.85 12.17
CA LEU A 188 3.66 39.68 11.34
C LEU A 188 4.34 38.55 12.13
N VAL A 189 5.37 38.88 12.92
CA VAL A 189 6.09 37.91 13.76
C VAL A 189 5.15 37.30 14.80
N ALA A 190 4.38 38.12 15.50
CA ALA A 190 3.48 37.60 16.53
C ALA A 190 2.33 36.77 15.91
N SER A 191 1.78 37.18 14.77
CA SER A 191 0.80 36.38 14.02
C SER A 191 1.39 35.05 13.55
N THR A 192 2.66 35.06 13.10
CA THR A 192 3.40 33.86 12.73
C THR A 192 3.53 32.91 13.91
N ILE A 193 3.96 33.40 15.08
CA ILE A 193 4.09 32.60 16.30
C ILE A 193 2.73 32.00 16.68
N THR A 194 1.65 32.79 16.63
CA THR A 194 0.29 32.30 16.88
C THR A 194 -0.10 31.15 15.96
N LEU A 195 0.12 31.28 14.64
CA LEU A 195 -0.20 30.21 13.70
C LEU A 195 0.69 28.98 13.87
N ILE A 196 1.96 29.15 14.25
CA ILE A 196 2.87 28.04 14.56
C ILE A 196 2.40 27.28 15.81
N VAL A 197 1.84 27.96 16.80
CA VAL A 197 1.29 27.32 18.00
C VAL A 197 -0.01 26.58 17.69
N ILE A 198 -0.89 27.17 16.88
CA ILE A 198 -2.19 26.56 16.53
C ILE A 198 -2.04 25.43 15.50
N GLY A 199 -1.10 25.54 14.57
CA GLY A 199 -0.92 24.62 13.44
C GLY A 199 -0.80 23.14 13.82
N PRO A 200 0.02 22.75 14.81
CA PRO A 200 0.10 21.37 15.29
C PRO A 200 -1.22 20.84 15.84
N ILE A 201 -1.98 21.68 16.56
CA ILE A 201 -3.30 21.32 17.10
C ILE A 201 -4.29 21.12 15.94
N ASP A 202 -4.27 22.02 14.96
CA ASP A 202 -5.08 21.93 13.74
C ASP A 202 -4.80 20.62 13.00
N PHE A 203 -3.53 20.29 12.80
CA PHE A 203 -3.10 19.08 12.11
C PHE A 203 -3.43 17.80 12.89
N ALA A 204 -3.24 17.78 14.20
CA ALA A 204 -3.63 16.65 15.04
C ALA A 204 -5.14 16.38 14.94
N LEU A 205 -5.96 17.44 14.98
CA LEU A 205 -7.41 17.35 14.78
C LEU A 205 -7.76 16.86 13.37
N GLN A 206 -7.12 17.37 12.32
CA GLN A 206 -7.37 16.91 10.95
C GLN A 206 -6.98 15.45 10.76
N ARG A 207 -5.85 15.01 11.34
CA ARG A 207 -5.42 13.61 11.31
C ARG A 207 -6.39 12.71 12.06
N TRP A 208 -6.87 13.13 13.22
CA TRP A 208 -7.87 12.39 13.98
C TRP A 208 -9.20 12.28 13.22
N LEU A 209 -9.69 13.38 12.65
CA LEU A 209 -10.89 13.39 11.80
C LEU A 209 -10.73 12.48 10.59
N PHE A 210 -9.58 12.51 9.92
CA PHE A 210 -9.27 11.62 8.80
C PHE A 210 -9.33 10.14 9.20
N ILE A 211 -8.66 9.76 10.29
CA ILE A 211 -8.68 8.36 10.79
C ILE A 211 -10.10 7.95 11.17
N ARG A 212 -10.86 8.85 11.83
CA ARG A 212 -12.25 8.60 12.22
C ARG A 212 -13.13 8.34 10.99
N ASP A 213 -12.98 9.13 9.94
CA ASP A 213 -13.76 8.98 8.71
C ASP A 213 -13.41 7.67 7.97
N GLN A 214 -12.18 7.18 8.13
CA GLN A 214 -11.70 5.91 7.56
C GLN A 214 -12.02 4.67 8.42
N ARG A 215 -12.60 4.81 9.61
CA ARG A 215 -12.99 3.66 10.44
C ARG A 215 -13.81 2.63 9.68
N MET A 216 -13.65 1.37 10.07
CA MET A 216 -14.27 0.22 9.44
C MET A 216 -15.36 -0.35 10.33
N ASP A 217 -16.35 -1.00 9.72
CA ASP A 217 -17.24 -1.91 10.46
C ASP A 217 -16.65 -3.33 10.46
N LYS A 218 -17.16 -4.17 11.36
CA LYS A 218 -16.66 -5.56 11.52
C LYS A 218 -16.80 -6.38 10.24
N ASP A 219 -17.81 -6.10 9.43
CA ASP A 219 -18.06 -6.83 8.19
C ASP A 219 -17.10 -6.39 7.09
N GLU A 220 -16.80 -5.10 6.96
CA GLU A 220 -15.76 -4.56 6.06
C GLU A 220 -14.38 -5.15 6.41
N VAL A 221 -14.03 -5.21 7.69
CA VAL A 221 -12.78 -5.85 8.15
C VAL A 221 -12.73 -7.31 7.70
N LYS A 222 -13.79 -8.09 7.94
CA LYS A 222 -13.85 -9.50 7.52
C LYS A 222 -13.74 -9.67 6.01
N ARG A 223 -14.40 -8.82 5.22
CA ARG A 223 -14.30 -8.86 3.76
C ARG A 223 -12.87 -8.56 3.31
N GLU A 224 -12.23 -7.56 3.89
CA GLU A 224 -10.88 -7.18 3.53
C GLU A 224 -9.85 -8.28 3.87
N TYR A 225 -10.00 -8.94 5.02
CA TYR A 225 -9.21 -10.13 5.35
C TYR A 225 -9.40 -11.25 4.32
N LYS A 226 -10.64 -11.52 3.91
CA LYS A 226 -10.93 -12.53 2.87
C LYS A 226 -10.33 -12.16 1.51
N GLU A 227 -10.32 -10.89 1.13
CA GLU A 227 -9.70 -10.43 -0.11
C GLU A 227 -8.16 -10.55 -0.07
N MET A 228 -7.55 -10.25 1.08
CA MET A 228 -6.10 -10.26 1.26
C MET A 228 -5.52 -11.68 1.37
N GLU A 229 -6.12 -12.53 2.21
CA GLU A 229 -5.61 -13.88 2.49
C GLU A 229 -6.26 -14.97 1.62
N GLY A 230 -7.34 -14.63 0.90
CA GLY A 230 -8.22 -15.59 0.25
C GLY A 230 -9.14 -16.27 1.27
N ASP A 231 -10.13 -17.03 0.78
CA ASP A 231 -10.97 -17.83 1.68
C ASP A 231 -10.13 -18.97 2.29
N PRO A 232 -10.03 -19.07 3.63
CA PRO A 232 -9.31 -20.16 4.30
C PRO A 232 -9.76 -21.55 3.84
N MET A 233 -11.04 -21.71 3.50
CA MET A 233 -11.58 -22.96 2.99
C MET A 233 -11.00 -23.31 1.61
N LEU A 234 -10.85 -22.33 0.72
CA LEU A 234 -10.24 -22.54 -0.59
C LEU A 234 -8.74 -22.85 -0.48
N LYS A 235 -8.03 -22.24 0.47
CA LYS A 235 -6.61 -22.57 0.74
C LYS A 235 -6.45 -24.01 1.23
N GLY A 236 -7.33 -24.47 2.11
CA GLY A 236 -7.39 -25.85 2.59
C GLY A 236 -7.70 -26.85 1.48
N GLN A 237 -8.69 -26.55 0.63
CA GLN A 237 -9.07 -27.40 -0.51
C GLN A 237 -7.94 -27.53 -1.53
N ARG A 238 -7.26 -26.43 -1.87
CA ARG A 238 -6.09 -26.47 -2.79
C ARG A 238 -4.98 -27.37 -2.25
N LYS A 239 -4.70 -27.32 -0.95
CA LYS A 239 -3.69 -28.16 -0.30
C LYS A 239 -4.06 -29.65 -0.32
N ARG A 240 -5.34 -29.98 -0.12
CA ARG A 240 -5.85 -31.37 -0.18
C ARG A 240 -5.76 -31.93 -1.61
N LEU A 241 -6.22 -31.17 -2.60
CA LEU A 241 -6.16 -31.58 -4.00
C LEU A 241 -4.72 -31.80 -4.47
N ALA A 242 -3.79 -30.94 -4.08
CA ALA A 242 -2.36 -31.11 -4.38
C ALA A 242 -1.80 -32.42 -3.79
N HIS A 243 -2.27 -32.83 -2.61
CA HIS A 243 -1.86 -34.07 -1.98
C HIS A 243 -2.47 -35.31 -2.65
N GLU A 244 -3.71 -35.23 -3.11
CA GLU A 244 -4.37 -36.30 -3.88
C GLU A 244 -3.70 -36.55 -5.23
N ILE A 245 -3.33 -35.48 -5.95
CA ILE A 245 -2.62 -35.61 -7.24
C ILE A 245 -1.23 -36.23 -7.04
N ALA A 246 -0.53 -35.89 -5.97
CA ALA A 246 0.82 -36.39 -5.69
C ALA A 246 0.88 -37.88 -5.33
N ASN A 247 -0.21 -38.46 -4.80
CA ASN A 247 -0.25 -39.86 -4.36
C ASN A 247 -0.84 -40.82 -5.43
N GLY A 248 -1.19 -40.33 -6.62
CA GLY A 248 -1.79 -41.13 -7.69
C GLY A 248 -3.19 -41.66 -7.35
N ASN A 249 -3.84 -42.35 -8.29
CA ASN A 249 -5.13 -43.01 -8.08
C ASN A 249 -4.94 -44.53 -8.02
N PRO A 250 -4.83 -45.14 -6.82
CA PRO A 250 -4.56 -46.57 -6.64
C PRO A 250 -5.55 -47.48 -7.36
N ALA A 251 -6.81 -47.05 -7.51
CA ALA A 251 -7.85 -47.86 -8.14
C ALA A 251 -7.59 -48.18 -9.62
N ARG A 252 -6.80 -47.33 -10.32
CA ARG A 252 -6.46 -47.56 -11.74
C ARG A 252 -5.11 -48.25 -11.92
N THR A 253 -4.16 -48.00 -11.02
CA THR A 253 -2.78 -48.48 -11.16
C THR A 253 -2.52 -49.83 -10.49
N VAL A 254 -3.12 -50.10 -9.33
CA VAL A 254 -2.93 -51.36 -8.59
C VAL A 254 -3.35 -52.61 -9.40
N PRO A 255 -4.47 -52.63 -10.15
CA PRO A 255 -4.84 -53.78 -10.97
C PRO A 255 -3.83 -54.14 -12.08
N GLN A 256 -2.91 -53.23 -12.41
CA GLN A 256 -1.86 -53.45 -13.41
C GLN A 256 -0.53 -53.90 -12.79
N ALA A 257 -0.46 -53.97 -11.46
CA ALA A 257 0.74 -54.39 -10.75
C ALA A 257 0.95 -55.91 -10.86
N THR A 258 2.21 -56.31 -10.83
CA THR A 258 2.63 -57.72 -10.80
C THR A 258 2.57 -58.27 -9.37
N VAL A 259 2.88 -57.42 -8.38
CA VAL A 259 2.87 -57.79 -6.95
C VAL A 259 2.68 -56.57 -6.07
N VAL A 260 2.07 -56.75 -4.90
CA VAL A 260 2.02 -55.74 -3.84
C VAL A 260 2.86 -56.21 -2.65
N VAL A 261 3.86 -55.43 -2.26
CA VAL A 261 4.71 -55.68 -1.08
C VAL A 261 4.18 -54.88 0.10
N THR A 262 3.97 -55.54 1.24
CA THR A 262 3.30 -54.94 2.39
C THR A 262 4.12 -55.04 3.67
N ASN A 263 4.03 -53.99 4.50
CA ASN A 263 4.29 -54.03 5.93
C ASN A 263 2.91 -54.03 6.61
N PRO A 264 2.50 -55.12 7.30
CA PRO A 264 1.10 -55.47 7.56
C PRO A 264 0.12 -54.37 8.00
N THR A 265 0.57 -53.32 8.68
CA THR A 265 -0.31 -52.24 9.16
C THR A 265 0.10 -50.84 8.69
N HIS A 266 1.21 -50.68 7.98
CA HIS A 266 1.81 -49.35 7.77
C HIS A 266 2.14 -49.00 6.34
N TYR A 267 2.53 -49.94 5.48
CA TYR A 267 2.92 -49.63 4.10
C TYR A 267 2.43 -50.68 3.12
N ALA A 268 1.99 -50.23 1.95
CA ALA A 268 1.77 -51.07 0.78
C ALA A 268 2.39 -50.41 -0.44
N VAL A 269 3.17 -51.17 -1.20
CA VAL A 269 3.83 -50.70 -2.44
C VAL A 269 3.53 -51.68 -3.56
N ALA A 270 2.91 -51.20 -4.62
CA ALA A 270 2.57 -51.98 -5.80
C ALA A 270 3.68 -51.84 -6.86
N LEU A 271 4.21 -52.98 -7.30
CA LEU A 271 5.27 -53.09 -8.28
C LEU A 271 4.74 -53.67 -9.58
N ARG A 272 5.13 -53.08 -10.71
CA ARG A 272 4.87 -53.61 -12.05
C ARG A 272 6.18 -54.04 -12.68
N TYR A 273 6.20 -55.29 -13.13
CA TYR A 273 7.26 -55.87 -13.92
C TYR A 273 6.66 -56.80 -14.97
N ARG A 274 6.93 -56.52 -16.25
CA ARG A 274 6.57 -57.35 -17.39
C ARG A 274 7.78 -57.50 -18.31
N PRO A 275 8.26 -58.74 -18.56
CA PRO A 275 9.32 -59.01 -19.52
C PRO A 275 8.98 -58.42 -20.89
N GLY A 276 9.89 -57.62 -21.46
CA GLY A 276 9.70 -56.96 -22.76
C GLY A 276 9.03 -55.58 -22.71
N GLU A 277 8.36 -55.20 -21.61
CA GLU A 277 7.74 -53.87 -21.44
C GLU A 277 8.55 -52.99 -20.47
N THR A 278 8.93 -53.54 -19.32
CA THR A 278 9.64 -52.81 -18.27
C THR A 278 11.04 -53.42 -18.08
N PRO A 279 12.14 -52.74 -18.42
CA PRO A 279 13.50 -53.29 -18.27
C PRO A 279 13.87 -53.51 -16.80
N LEU A 280 13.28 -52.74 -15.88
CA LEU A 280 13.37 -52.88 -14.43
C LEU A 280 11.97 -52.78 -13.80
N PRO A 281 11.73 -53.37 -12.62
CA PRO A 281 10.48 -53.18 -11.90
C PRO A 281 10.23 -51.71 -11.57
N VAL A 282 8.99 -51.24 -11.74
CA VAL A 282 8.56 -49.85 -11.51
C VAL A 282 7.52 -49.80 -10.41
N ILE A 283 7.54 -48.76 -9.57
CA ILE A 283 6.52 -48.54 -8.54
C ILE A 283 5.32 -47.84 -9.16
N VAL A 284 4.15 -48.49 -9.16
CA VAL A 284 2.93 -47.94 -9.81
C VAL A 284 1.91 -47.37 -8.81
N ALA A 285 2.04 -47.74 -7.53
CA ALA A 285 1.29 -47.14 -6.44
C ALA A 285 2.02 -47.38 -5.12
N LYS A 286 1.88 -46.46 -4.16
CA LYS A 286 2.32 -46.66 -2.78
C LYS A 286 1.40 -45.92 -1.82
N GLY A 287 1.26 -46.43 -0.61
CA GLY A 287 0.41 -45.82 0.41
C GLY A 287 0.88 -46.17 1.81
N ALA A 288 0.55 -45.30 2.77
CA ALA A 288 0.75 -45.53 4.19
C ALA A 288 -0.60 -45.61 4.92
N ASP A 289 -0.64 -46.38 6.01
CA ASP A 289 -1.79 -46.55 6.90
C ASP A 289 -3.11 -46.80 6.12
N ASP A 290 -4.08 -45.87 6.14
CA ASP A 290 -5.37 -46.01 5.44
C ASP A 290 -5.22 -46.27 3.94
N GLN A 291 -4.27 -45.60 3.28
CA GLN A 291 -4.00 -45.82 1.86
C GLN A 291 -3.37 -47.19 1.61
N ALA A 292 -2.59 -47.71 2.56
CA ALA A 292 -2.03 -49.05 2.46
C ALA A 292 -3.13 -50.12 2.56
N MET A 293 -4.12 -49.91 3.43
CA MET A 293 -5.30 -50.78 3.54
C MET A 293 -6.13 -50.75 2.25
N GLU A 294 -6.31 -49.58 1.66
CA GLU A 294 -7.05 -49.44 0.40
C GLU A 294 -6.32 -50.12 -0.78
N ILE A 295 -4.99 -49.96 -0.90
CA ILE A 295 -4.18 -50.64 -1.92
C ILE A 295 -4.31 -52.16 -1.79
N ARG A 296 -4.27 -52.69 -0.57
CA ARG A 296 -4.45 -54.13 -0.31
C ARG A 296 -5.83 -54.61 -0.72
N ARG A 297 -6.88 -53.88 -0.37
CA ARG A 297 -8.26 -54.21 -0.74
C ARG A 297 -8.43 -54.25 -2.27
N ILE A 298 -7.84 -53.28 -2.98
CA ILE A 298 -7.87 -53.25 -4.45
C ILE A 298 -7.07 -54.41 -5.04
N ALA A 299 -5.90 -54.72 -4.48
CA ALA A 299 -5.06 -55.83 -4.93
C ALA A 299 -5.75 -57.19 -4.74
N GLU A 300 -6.39 -57.42 -3.59
CA GLU A 300 -7.21 -58.61 -3.31
C GLU A 300 -8.36 -58.72 -4.32
N ALA A 301 -9.09 -57.63 -4.57
CA ALA A 301 -10.20 -57.61 -5.51
C ALA A 301 -9.75 -57.84 -6.98
N ALA A 302 -8.55 -57.39 -7.33
CA ALA A 302 -7.97 -57.56 -8.67
C ALA A 302 -7.19 -58.87 -8.84
N GLY A 303 -7.05 -59.68 -7.79
CA GLY A 303 -6.26 -60.92 -7.83
C GLY A 303 -4.75 -60.70 -7.94
N VAL A 304 -4.25 -59.53 -7.54
CA VAL A 304 -2.81 -59.22 -7.52
C VAL A 304 -2.19 -59.83 -6.26
N PRO A 305 -1.13 -60.65 -6.37
CA PRO A 305 -0.47 -61.27 -5.23
C PRO A 305 0.04 -60.24 -4.21
N ILE A 306 -0.22 -60.51 -2.93
CA ILE A 306 0.24 -59.68 -1.81
C ILE A 306 1.32 -60.45 -1.03
N VAL A 307 2.49 -59.83 -0.88
CA VAL A 307 3.63 -60.40 -0.16
C VAL A 307 3.96 -59.56 1.06
N GLY A 308 4.05 -60.21 2.22
CA GLY A 308 4.45 -59.57 3.47
C GLY A 308 5.97 -59.55 3.62
N ASP A 309 6.59 -58.39 3.38
CA ASP A 309 8.01 -58.15 3.62
C ASP A 309 8.18 -56.74 4.21
N PRO A 310 8.12 -56.61 5.56
CA PRO A 310 8.17 -55.30 6.20
C PRO A 310 9.45 -54.50 5.92
N PRO A 311 10.67 -55.09 5.96
CA PRO A 311 11.90 -54.39 5.57
C PRO A 311 11.86 -53.87 4.13
N LEU A 312 11.44 -54.70 3.17
CA LEU A 312 11.40 -54.32 1.76
C LEU A 312 10.32 -53.26 1.49
N ALA A 313 9.13 -53.41 2.07
CA ALA A 313 8.05 -52.43 1.94
C ALA A 313 8.46 -51.03 2.45
N ARG A 314 9.16 -50.96 3.59
CA ARG A 314 9.68 -49.70 4.15
C ARG A 314 10.72 -49.05 3.23
N ALA A 315 11.57 -49.86 2.60
CA ALA A 315 12.60 -49.38 1.69
C ALA A 315 11.99 -48.89 0.37
N LEU A 316 11.08 -49.67 -0.22
CA LEU A 316 10.38 -49.31 -1.45
C LEU A 316 9.50 -48.07 -1.29
N PHE A 317 8.89 -47.86 -0.11
CA PHE A 317 8.06 -46.68 0.13
C PHE A 317 8.80 -45.35 -0.04
N LYS A 318 10.13 -45.34 0.16
CA LYS A 318 10.97 -44.14 0.00
C LYS A 318 11.16 -43.74 -1.46
N VAL A 319 10.97 -44.66 -2.40
CA VAL A 319 11.16 -44.43 -3.84
C VAL A 319 9.88 -43.79 -4.43
N PRO A 320 9.97 -42.77 -5.29
CA PRO A 320 8.81 -42.13 -5.91
C PRO A 320 7.93 -43.10 -6.72
N VAL A 321 6.66 -42.74 -6.90
CA VAL A 321 5.77 -43.44 -7.84
C VAL A 321 6.24 -43.14 -9.27
N ASP A 322 6.05 -44.09 -10.18
CA ASP A 322 6.52 -44.13 -11.57
C ASP A 322 8.04 -44.20 -11.76
N ASP A 323 8.79 -44.40 -10.67
CA ASP A 323 10.23 -44.58 -10.71
C ASP A 323 10.65 -46.06 -10.64
N THR A 324 11.83 -46.37 -11.18
CA THR A 324 12.41 -47.72 -11.17
C THR A 324 12.97 -48.09 -9.80
N VAL A 325 12.93 -49.37 -9.46
CA VAL A 325 13.51 -49.87 -8.20
C VAL A 325 15.03 -49.59 -8.19
N PRO A 326 15.62 -49.07 -7.09
CA PRO A 326 17.06 -48.88 -6.97
C PRO A 326 17.83 -50.20 -6.87
N GLU A 327 19.09 -50.20 -7.31
CA GLU A 327 19.97 -51.39 -7.31
C GLU A 327 20.08 -52.07 -5.94
N ALA A 328 20.13 -51.29 -4.87
CA ALA A 328 20.18 -51.78 -3.49
C ALA A 328 18.99 -52.68 -3.08
N LEU A 329 17.87 -52.62 -3.82
CA LEU A 329 16.66 -53.39 -3.54
C LEU A 329 16.40 -54.51 -4.56
N PHE A 330 17.27 -54.69 -5.56
CA PHE A 330 17.09 -55.67 -6.63
C PHE A 330 16.97 -57.10 -6.11
N GLU A 331 17.81 -57.50 -5.16
CA GLU A 331 17.80 -58.87 -4.64
C GLU A 331 16.47 -59.21 -3.93
N GLY A 332 15.99 -58.27 -3.11
CA GLY A 332 14.71 -58.40 -2.41
C GLY A 332 13.53 -58.44 -3.38
N VAL A 333 13.48 -57.51 -4.34
CA VAL A 333 12.41 -57.47 -5.35
C VAL A 333 12.45 -58.69 -6.28
N ALA A 334 13.64 -59.15 -6.69
CA ALA A 334 13.77 -60.34 -7.52
C ALA A 334 13.29 -61.61 -6.80
N THR A 335 13.54 -61.71 -5.48
CA THR A 335 13.03 -62.82 -4.66
C THR A 335 11.50 -62.84 -4.62
N VAL A 336 10.88 -61.68 -4.42
CA VAL A 336 9.42 -61.52 -4.44
C VAL A 336 8.84 -61.87 -5.82
N LEU A 337 9.44 -61.36 -6.90
CA LEU A 337 8.98 -61.63 -8.27
C LEU A 337 9.13 -63.11 -8.66
N ARG A 338 10.21 -63.78 -8.23
CA ARG A 338 10.37 -65.23 -8.44
C ARG A 338 9.29 -66.03 -7.71
N TRP A 339 8.97 -65.65 -6.48
CA TRP A 339 7.91 -66.29 -5.71
C TRP A 339 6.54 -66.14 -6.39
N VAL A 340 6.24 -64.94 -6.89
CA VAL A 340 5.01 -64.71 -7.65
C VAL A 340 4.98 -65.51 -8.95
N ALA A 341 6.10 -65.59 -9.68
CA ALA A 341 6.19 -66.40 -10.90
C ALA A 341 5.99 -67.89 -10.63
N MET A 342 6.44 -68.41 -9.48
CA MET A 342 6.19 -69.78 -9.05
C MET A 342 4.69 -70.03 -8.76
N LEU A 343 3.99 -69.06 -8.17
CA LEU A 343 2.55 -69.15 -7.94
C LEU A 343 1.73 -69.12 -9.24
N ASP A 344 2.13 -68.28 -10.19
CA ASP A 344 1.54 -68.24 -11.53
C ASP A 344 1.78 -69.59 -12.25
N ALA A 345 2.97 -70.20 -12.13
CA ALA A 345 3.30 -71.50 -12.72
C ALA A 345 2.60 -72.70 -12.04
N ALA A 346 2.29 -72.58 -10.75
CA ALA A 346 1.55 -73.59 -9.97
C ALA A 346 0.02 -73.50 -10.18
N GLY A 347 -0.46 -72.59 -11.03
CA GLY A 347 -1.86 -72.52 -11.47
C GLY A 347 -2.83 -71.92 -10.46
N THR A 348 -2.35 -71.21 -9.44
CA THR A 348 -3.20 -70.67 -8.36
C THR A 348 -3.41 -69.15 -8.42
N ALA A 349 -2.83 -68.45 -9.40
CA ALA A 349 -3.08 -67.03 -9.61
C ALA A 349 -3.30 -66.75 -11.12
N ARG A 350 -4.51 -66.25 -11.43
CA ARG A 350 -5.05 -65.70 -12.69
C ARG A 350 -6.12 -66.55 -13.41
N PRO A 351 -7.40 -66.18 -13.29
CA PRO A 351 -8.31 -66.23 -14.41
C PRO A 351 -8.04 -64.99 -15.29
N ASN A 352 -7.54 -65.21 -16.50
CA ASN A 352 -7.27 -64.24 -17.58
C ASN A 352 -5.87 -63.60 -17.63
N SER A 353 -4.97 -64.27 -18.35
CA SER A 353 -4.02 -63.58 -19.25
C SER A 353 -4.03 -64.30 -20.60
N PRO A 354 -4.03 -63.58 -21.74
CA PRO A 354 -4.04 -64.21 -23.06
C PRO A 354 -2.73 -64.96 -23.30
N ALA A 355 -2.83 -66.15 -23.90
CA ALA A 355 -1.70 -67.00 -24.27
C ALA A 355 -0.64 -66.25 -25.10
N PRO A 356 0.64 -66.62 -25.00
CA PRO A 356 1.67 -66.07 -25.87
C PRO A 356 1.38 -66.51 -27.30
N ARG A 357 1.21 -65.55 -28.22
CA ARG A 357 1.30 -65.84 -29.65
C ARG A 357 2.74 -66.23 -29.93
N GLY A 358 2.94 -67.50 -30.28
CA GLY A 358 4.19 -67.93 -30.89
C GLY A 358 4.28 -67.30 -32.27
N ASP A 359 5.30 -66.48 -32.49
CA ASP A 359 5.73 -66.15 -33.84
C ASP A 359 6.64 -67.28 -34.33
N GLN A 360 6.16 -67.94 -35.38
CA GLN A 360 6.99 -68.63 -36.36
C GLN A 360 7.38 -67.59 -37.42
N ALA A 361 8.63 -67.72 -37.91
CA ALA A 361 9.31 -67.01 -39.00
C ALA A 361 10.10 -65.76 -38.61
#